data_AF-A0A7C6A635-F1
#
_entry.id   AF-A0A7C6A635-F1
#
_cell.length_a   1.000
_cell.length_b   1.000
_cell.length_c   1.000
_cell.angle_alpha   90.00
_cell.angle_beta   90.00
_cell.angle_gamma   90.00
#
_symmetry.space_group_name_H-M   'P 1'
#
loop_
_entity.id
_entity.type
_entity.pdbx_description
1 polymer ?
#
loop_
_entity_poly.entity_id
_entity_poly.type
_entity_poly.pdbx_seq_one_letter_code
_entity_poly.pdbx_strand_id
1 'polypeptide(L)'
;MKCIYRLLRLLPYSILKAIFNFVAVLMYLVLTNRRKIGLKNIELALGVDRAKSKKILFSTYLYFSRMVSLNIKYLGDKKFIEKHFRIEGLENFEEALSCNRGVMFTTAHFGNFEMLVCGFAFLKQPINIMVRPLDNKALDKLVLDIRQSCGNRVVSARLSTFDFLKMLQDRQIIGILTDQYGGSKGLDVEFFGRSAKSSEGIALLS
;
A
#
# COMPACT_ATOMS: atom_id res chain seq x y z
N MET A 1 6.87 15.95 12.99
CA MET A 1 5.96 15.16 12.11
C MET A 1 4.49 15.28 12.49
N LYS A 2 4.05 14.91 13.71
CA LYS A 2 2.63 14.97 14.11
C LYS A 2 2.01 16.38 14.01
N CYS A 3 2.72 17.44 14.42
CA CYS A 3 2.20 18.81 14.33
C CYS A 3 1.98 19.24 12.88
N ILE A 4 2.94 18.98 11.99
CA ILE A 4 2.82 19.26 10.55
C ILE A 4 1.63 18.50 9.96
N TYR A 5 1.50 17.21 10.27
CA TYR A 5 0.36 16.40 9.82
C TYR A 5 -0.99 16.98 10.27
N ARG A 6 -1.10 17.38 11.55
CA ARG A 6 -2.32 18.00 12.10
C ARG A 6 -2.64 19.33 11.42
N LEU A 7 -1.63 20.20 11.22
CA LEU A 7 -1.82 21.48 10.52
C LEU A 7 -2.28 21.28 9.08
N LEU A 8 -1.65 20.37 8.34
CA LEU A 8 -2.07 20.04 6.97
C LEU A 8 -3.51 19.52 6.94
N ARG A 9 -3.93 18.70 7.91
CA ARG A 9 -5.30 18.17 7.95
C ARG A 9 -6.39 19.23 8.13
N LEU A 10 -6.06 20.40 8.68
CA LEU A 10 -6.98 21.54 8.80
C LEU A 10 -7.27 22.20 7.45
N LEU A 11 -6.34 22.13 6.50
CA LEU A 11 -6.50 22.75 5.19
C LEU A 11 -7.66 22.10 4.40
N PRO A 12 -8.41 22.86 3.58
CA PRO A 12 -9.34 22.31 2.61
C PRO A 12 -8.65 21.33 1.65
N TYR A 13 -9.38 20.29 1.22
CA TYR A 13 -8.83 19.27 0.32
C TYR A 13 -8.29 19.87 -0.99
N SER A 14 -8.92 20.92 -1.51
CA SER A 14 -8.46 21.65 -2.71
C SER A 14 -7.06 22.24 -2.54
N ILE A 15 -6.77 22.84 -1.37
CA ILE A 15 -5.48 23.44 -1.05
C ILE A 15 -4.42 22.34 -0.88
N LEU A 16 -4.73 21.26 -0.15
CA LEU A 16 -3.84 20.11 -0.02
C LEU A 16 -3.47 19.54 -1.39
N LYS A 17 -4.48 19.32 -2.24
CA LYS A 17 -4.27 18.82 -3.60
C LYS A 17 -3.37 19.74 -4.41
N ALA A 18 -3.54 21.06 -4.32
CA ALA A 18 -2.68 22.03 -5.00
C ALA A 18 -1.22 21.95 -4.52
N ILE A 19 -1.00 21.94 -3.19
CA ILE A 19 0.33 21.82 -2.58
C ILE A 19 1.01 20.54 -3.04
N PHE A 20 0.35 19.38 -2.90
CA PHE A 20 0.97 18.10 -3.24
C PHE A 20 1.14 17.91 -4.75
N ASN A 21 0.27 18.48 -5.59
CA ASN A 21 0.50 18.51 -7.03
C ASN A 21 1.77 19.31 -7.39
N PHE A 22 1.95 20.49 -6.77
CA PHE A 22 3.16 21.28 -6.96
C PHE A 22 4.41 20.50 -6.53
N VAL A 23 4.38 19.85 -5.35
CA VAL A 23 5.47 19.00 -4.89
C VAL A 23 5.73 17.83 -5.84
N ALA A 24 4.68 17.17 -6.35
CA ALA A 24 4.84 16.06 -7.28
C ALA A 24 5.45 16.49 -8.63
N VAL A 25 5.06 17.66 -9.16
CA VAL A 25 5.71 18.24 -10.35
C VAL A 25 7.18 18.51 -10.07
N LEU A 26 7.50 19.13 -8.92
CA LEU A 26 8.90 19.39 -8.54
C LEU A 26 9.70 18.08 -8.42
N MET A 27 9.15 17.06 -7.75
CA MET A 27 9.78 15.74 -7.65
C MET A 27 9.98 15.08 -9.02
N TYR A 28 9.03 15.22 -9.95
CA TYR A 28 9.17 14.71 -11.31
C TYR A 28 10.30 15.40 -12.09
N LEU A 29 10.51 16.70 -11.84
CA LEU A 29 11.58 17.49 -12.47
C LEU A 29 12.95 17.18 -11.86
N VAL A 30 13.05 17.13 -10.52
CA VAL A 30 14.31 17.02 -9.77
C VAL A 30 14.81 15.57 -9.66
N LEU A 31 13.92 14.60 -9.41
CA LEU A 31 14.31 13.20 -9.16
C LEU A 31 14.54 12.43 -10.47
N THR A 32 15.49 12.89 -11.27
CA THR A 32 15.80 12.38 -12.61
C THR A 32 16.09 10.88 -12.64
N ASN A 33 16.79 10.35 -11.64
CA ASN A 33 17.06 8.91 -11.53
C ASN A 33 15.79 8.08 -11.30
N ARG A 34 14.88 8.55 -10.43
CA ARG A 34 13.59 7.90 -10.20
C ARG A 34 12.72 7.96 -11.45
N ARG A 35 12.75 9.09 -12.17
CA ARG A 35 12.06 9.25 -13.45
C ARG A 35 12.58 8.25 -14.49
N LYS A 36 13.90 8.07 -14.62
CA LYS A 36 14.50 7.08 -15.54
C LYS A 36 14.03 5.66 -15.24
N ILE A 37 14.04 5.27 -13.96
CA ILE A 37 13.56 3.95 -13.53
C ILE A 37 12.06 3.78 -13.84
N GLY A 38 11.23 4.76 -13.49
CA GLY A 38 9.79 4.71 -13.73
C GLY A 38 9.44 4.59 -15.22
N LEU A 39 10.13 5.34 -16.09
CA LEU A 39 9.92 5.24 -17.54
C LEU A 39 10.31 3.85 -18.04
N LYS A 40 11.47 3.33 -17.62
CA LYS A 40 11.90 1.97 -17.99
C LYS A 40 10.83 0.96 -17.54
N ASN A 41 10.40 0.98 -16.28
CA ASN A 41 9.39 0.04 -15.79
C ASN A 41 8.09 0.07 -16.61
N ILE A 42 7.61 1.26 -17.01
CA ILE A 42 6.41 1.39 -17.85
C ILE A 42 6.64 0.79 -19.24
N GLU A 43 7.77 1.08 -19.87
CA GLU A 43 8.14 0.52 -21.19
C GLU A 43 8.24 -1.01 -21.12
N LEU A 44 8.87 -1.54 -20.08
CA LEU A 44 9.05 -2.97 -19.89
C LEU A 44 7.73 -3.69 -19.59
N ALA A 45 6.85 -3.08 -18.78
CA ALA A 45 5.60 -3.71 -18.33
C ALA A 45 4.47 -3.58 -19.35
N LEU A 46 4.36 -2.44 -20.03
CA LEU A 46 3.24 -2.14 -20.93
C LEU A 46 3.60 -2.21 -22.41
N GLY A 47 4.88 -2.32 -22.77
CA GLY A 47 5.34 -2.38 -24.17
C GLY A 47 5.02 -1.11 -24.97
N VAL A 48 4.84 0.04 -24.31
CA VAL A 48 4.46 1.30 -24.97
C VAL A 48 5.67 2.17 -25.29
N ASP A 49 5.51 3.07 -26.27
CA ASP A 49 6.57 3.99 -26.66
C ASP A 49 6.97 4.98 -25.54
N ARG A 50 8.09 5.68 -25.77
CA ARG A 50 8.66 6.65 -24.83
C ARG A 50 7.73 7.83 -24.54
N ALA A 51 6.95 8.29 -25.53
CA ALA A 51 6.07 9.44 -25.37
C ALA A 51 4.87 9.10 -24.48
N LYS A 52 4.25 7.93 -24.71
CA LYS A 52 3.19 7.38 -23.88
C LYS A 52 3.69 7.06 -22.48
N SER A 53 4.89 6.50 -22.35
CA SER A 53 5.52 6.25 -21.04
C SER A 53 5.70 7.52 -20.22
N LYS A 54 6.12 8.63 -20.84
CA LYS A 54 6.21 9.93 -20.16
C LYS A 54 4.85 10.44 -19.67
N LYS A 55 3.81 10.33 -20.49
CA LYS A 55 2.44 10.72 -20.12
C LYS A 55 1.93 9.90 -18.95
N ILE A 56 2.08 8.57 -19.00
CA ILE A 56 1.68 7.66 -17.93
C ILE A 56 2.46 7.99 -16.65
N LEU A 57 3.78 8.11 -16.74
CA LEU A 57 4.61 8.39 -15.56
C LEU A 57 4.21 9.71 -14.89
N PHE A 58 4.04 10.78 -15.66
CA PHE A 58 3.62 12.06 -15.11
C PHE A 58 2.24 11.96 -14.44
N SER A 59 1.30 11.27 -15.06
CA SER A 59 -0.01 10.97 -14.44
C SER A 59 0.13 10.17 -13.15
N THR A 60 1.08 9.23 -13.05
CA THR A 60 1.35 8.48 -11.81
C THR A 60 1.85 9.39 -10.69
N TYR A 61 2.71 10.38 -10.98
CA TYR A 61 3.14 11.37 -9.98
C TYR A 61 1.96 12.20 -9.47
N LEU A 62 1.07 12.64 -10.37
CA LEU A 62 -0.16 13.36 -9.99
C LEU A 62 -1.21 12.48 -9.30
N TYR A 63 -1.22 11.18 -9.58
CA TYR A 63 -2.04 10.23 -8.85
C TYR A 63 -1.53 10.09 -7.42
N PHE A 64 -0.21 9.94 -7.25
CA PHE A 64 0.41 9.82 -5.94
C PHE A 64 0.19 11.07 -5.08
N SER A 65 0.26 12.28 -5.66
CA SER A 65 -0.08 13.51 -4.92
C SER A 65 -1.53 13.53 -4.43
N ARG A 66 -2.48 13.09 -5.27
CA ARG A 66 -3.90 12.99 -4.88
C ARG A 66 -4.10 11.97 -3.78
N MET A 67 -3.42 10.82 -3.87
CA MET A 67 -3.44 9.78 -2.85
C MET A 67 -2.93 10.31 -1.51
N VAL A 68 -1.76 10.95 -1.49
CA VAL A 68 -1.18 11.56 -0.27
C VAL A 68 -2.09 12.65 0.28
N SER A 69 -2.66 13.50 -0.57
CA SER A 69 -3.62 14.55 -0.16
C SER A 69 -4.85 13.96 0.52
N LEU A 70 -5.41 12.88 -0.05
CA LEU A 70 -6.56 12.18 0.50
C LEU A 70 -6.21 11.54 1.84
N ASN A 71 -5.03 10.92 1.94
CA ASN A 71 -4.57 10.28 3.17
C ASN A 71 -4.38 11.30 4.30
N ILE A 72 -3.73 12.43 4.02
CA ILE A 72 -3.57 13.49 5.02
C ILE A 72 -4.91 14.02 5.50
N LYS A 73 -5.88 14.17 4.59
CA LYS A 73 -7.17 14.75 4.93
C LYS A 73 -8.08 13.78 5.69
N TYR A 74 -8.15 12.53 5.23
CA TYR A 74 -9.23 11.61 5.60
C TYR A 74 -8.77 10.24 6.13
N LEU A 75 -7.47 9.92 6.14
CA LEU A 75 -7.04 8.62 6.68
C LEU A 75 -7.36 8.54 8.18
N GLY A 76 -7.97 7.41 8.58
CA GLY A 76 -8.51 7.21 9.93
C GLY A 76 -9.82 7.95 10.22
N ASP A 77 -10.41 8.66 9.25
CA ASP A 77 -11.76 9.22 9.39
C ASP A 77 -12.81 8.16 9.03
N LYS A 78 -13.36 7.52 10.07
CA LYS A 78 -14.37 6.46 9.92
C LYS A 78 -15.60 6.93 9.15
N LYS A 79 -16.12 8.14 9.43
CA LYS A 79 -17.33 8.66 8.76
C LYS A 79 -17.07 8.93 7.27
N PHE A 80 -15.91 9.47 6.95
CA PHE A 80 -15.53 9.66 5.55
C PHE A 80 -15.45 8.31 4.82
N ILE A 81 -14.82 7.32 5.44
CA ILE A 81 -14.66 6.00 4.85
C ILE A 81 -16.03 5.33 4.63
N GLU A 82 -16.88 5.25 5.66
CA GLU A 82 -18.21 4.64 5.57
C GLU A 82 -19.08 5.26 4.47
N LYS A 83 -18.93 6.57 4.24
CA LYS A 83 -19.69 7.28 3.22
C LYS A 83 -19.19 7.08 1.79
N HIS A 84 -17.89 6.87 1.58
CA HIS A 84 -17.27 6.93 0.24
C HIS A 84 -16.67 5.61 -0.23
N PHE A 85 -16.56 4.60 0.64
CA PHE A 85 -15.93 3.33 0.32
C PHE A 85 -16.98 2.25 0.09
N ARG A 86 -16.75 1.44 -0.93
CA ARG A 86 -17.49 0.21 -1.22
C ARG A 86 -16.47 -0.91 -1.40
N ILE A 87 -16.78 -2.08 -0.85
CA ILE A 87 -16.00 -3.29 -1.04
C ILE A 87 -16.74 -4.14 -2.08
N GLU A 88 -16.02 -4.55 -3.12
CA GLU A 88 -16.50 -5.51 -4.12
C GLU A 88 -15.76 -6.83 -3.90
N GLY A 89 -16.43 -7.96 -4.12
CA GLY A 89 -15.84 -9.28 -3.88
C GLY A 89 -15.80 -9.71 -2.41
N LEU A 90 -16.67 -9.15 -1.56
CA LEU A 90 -16.70 -9.46 -0.13
C LEU A 90 -17.08 -10.93 0.15
N GLU A 91 -17.88 -11.52 -0.72
CA GLU A 91 -18.27 -12.93 -0.69
C GLU A 91 -17.05 -13.87 -0.65
N ASN A 92 -15.96 -13.53 -1.34
CA ASN A 92 -14.73 -14.33 -1.31
C ASN A 92 -14.08 -14.33 0.08
N PHE A 93 -14.19 -13.21 0.81
CA PHE A 93 -13.70 -13.11 2.17
C PHE A 93 -14.57 -13.92 3.14
N GLU A 94 -15.88 -13.85 2.98
CA GLU A 94 -16.83 -14.61 3.79
C GLU A 94 -16.68 -16.12 3.57
N GLU A 95 -16.47 -16.55 2.32
CA GLU A 95 -16.13 -17.93 1.97
C GLU A 95 -14.81 -18.36 2.63
N ALA A 96 -13.75 -17.55 2.52
CA ALA A 96 -12.46 -17.85 3.13
C ALA A 96 -12.55 -17.99 4.67
N LEU A 97 -13.37 -17.15 5.33
CA LEU A 97 -13.64 -17.27 6.76
C LEU A 97 -14.38 -18.56 7.12
N SER A 98 -15.29 -19.04 6.26
CA SER A 98 -16.06 -20.26 6.50
C SER A 98 -15.19 -21.53 6.56
N CYS A 99 -14.01 -21.51 5.94
CA CYS A 99 -13.03 -22.61 5.96
C CYS A 99 -12.39 -22.85 7.34
N ASN A 100 -12.73 -22.06 8.36
CA ASN A 100 -12.26 -22.20 9.74
C ASN A 100 -10.72 -22.16 9.89
N ARG A 101 -10.08 -21.43 8.98
CA ARG A 101 -8.65 -21.10 8.94
C ARG A 101 -8.48 -19.58 8.90
N GLY A 102 -7.26 -19.10 9.12
CA GLY A 102 -6.93 -17.69 8.94
C GLY A 102 -7.03 -17.27 7.47
N VAL A 103 -7.19 -15.97 7.23
CA VAL A 103 -7.32 -15.39 5.89
C VAL A 103 -6.09 -14.56 5.58
N MET A 104 -5.46 -14.83 4.43
CA MET A 104 -4.36 -14.03 3.92
C MET A 104 -4.86 -13.14 2.77
N PHE A 105 -4.83 -11.82 2.98
CA PHE A 105 -4.96 -10.83 1.92
C PHE A 105 -3.59 -10.53 1.32
N THR A 106 -3.47 -10.72 0.01
CA THR A 106 -2.32 -10.25 -0.77
C THR A 106 -2.71 -9.05 -1.63
N THR A 107 -1.81 -8.08 -1.74
CA THR A 107 -1.94 -6.95 -2.65
C THR A 107 -0.57 -6.44 -3.08
N ALA A 108 -0.56 -5.42 -3.93
CA ALA A 108 0.64 -4.74 -4.40
C ALA A 108 0.67 -3.28 -3.90
N HIS A 109 1.78 -2.58 -4.09
CA HIS A 109 1.89 -1.13 -3.91
C HIS A 109 1.13 -0.41 -5.04
N PHE A 110 -0.16 -0.70 -5.15
CA PHE A 110 -1.07 -0.24 -6.18
C PHE A 110 -2.32 0.37 -5.54
N GLY A 111 -2.83 1.42 -6.17
CA GLY A 111 -3.94 2.18 -5.62
C GLY A 111 -3.58 2.86 -4.30
N ASN A 112 -4.57 3.04 -3.42
CA ASN A 112 -4.38 3.64 -2.10
C ASN A 112 -4.45 2.57 -1.00
N PHE A 113 -3.34 1.84 -0.82
CA PHE A 113 -3.26 0.73 0.13
C PHE A 113 -3.44 1.15 1.60
N GLU A 114 -3.10 2.39 1.98
CA GLU A 114 -3.38 2.88 3.36
C GLU A 114 -4.89 3.05 3.60
N MET A 115 -5.60 3.58 2.60
CA MET A 115 -7.06 3.66 2.67
C MET A 115 -7.71 2.30 2.59
N LEU A 116 -7.15 1.34 1.85
CA LEU A 116 -7.63 -0.03 1.80
C LEU A 116 -7.66 -0.66 3.21
N VAL A 117 -6.53 -0.59 3.94
CA VAL A 117 -6.43 -1.24 5.26
C VAL A 117 -7.30 -0.59 6.32
N CYS A 118 -7.45 0.74 6.33
CA CYS A 118 -8.38 1.42 7.23
C CYS A 118 -9.84 1.24 6.79
N GLY A 119 -10.08 1.23 5.48
CA GLY A 119 -11.39 1.00 4.88
C GLY A 119 -11.97 -0.34 5.27
N PHE A 120 -11.19 -1.41 5.06
CA PHE A 120 -11.58 -2.76 5.45
C PHE A 120 -11.83 -2.88 6.97
N ALA A 121 -10.94 -2.31 7.78
CA ALA A 121 -11.06 -2.36 9.24
C ALA A 121 -12.35 -1.70 9.75
N PHE A 122 -12.72 -0.53 9.20
CA PHE A 122 -13.93 0.17 9.61
C PHE A 122 -15.22 -0.43 9.06
N LEU A 123 -15.19 -0.97 7.84
CA LEU A 123 -16.38 -1.51 7.18
C LEU A 123 -16.65 -2.98 7.54
N LYS A 124 -15.62 -3.72 7.99
CA LYS A 124 -15.69 -5.16 8.25
C LYS A 124 -15.07 -5.49 9.59
N GLN A 125 -13.76 -5.76 9.62
CA GLN A 125 -13.05 -6.05 10.85
C GLN A 125 -11.55 -5.74 10.73
N PRO A 126 -10.89 -5.41 11.85
CA PRO A 126 -9.46 -5.18 11.84
C PRO A 126 -8.64 -6.39 11.40
N ILE A 127 -7.48 -6.11 10.81
CA ILE A 127 -6.53 -7.14 10.35
C ILE A 127 -5.13 -6.92 10.94
N ASN A 128 -4.29 -7.95 10.85
CA ASN A 128 -2.86 -7.83 11.07
C ASN A 128 -2.18 -7.38 9.78
N ILE A 129 -1.55 -6.21 9.77
CA ILE A 129 -0.84 -5.68 8.62
C ILE A 129 0.65 -6.01 8.77
N MET A 130 1.17 -6.86 7.90
CA MET A 130 2.58 -7.23 7.90
C MET A 130 3.38 -6.24 7.07
N VAL A 131 4.27 -5.48 7.72
CA VAL A 131 5.05 -4.42 7.06
C VAL A 131 6.49 -4.38 7.56
N ARG A 132 7.41 -3.97 6.68
CA ARG A 132 8.74 -3.53 7.08
C ARG A 132 8.62 -2.11 7.67
N PRO A 133 9.24 -1.82 8.83
CA PRO A 133 9.32 -0.46 9.35
C PRO A 133 9.94 0.51 8.33
N LEU A 134 9.41 1.73 8.25
CA LEU A 134 9.96 2.77 7.39
C LEU A 134 11.30 3.27 7.95
N ASP A 135 12.22 3.64 7.05
CA ASP A 135 13.54 4.13 7.47
C ASP A 135 13.45 5.44 8.27
N ASN A 136 12.45 6.28 8.00
CA ASN A 136 12.16 7.48 8.79
C ASN A 136 11.27 7.15 10.00
N LYS A 137 11.89 7.01 11.18
CA LYS A 137 11.21 6.67 12.46
C LYS A 137 10.03 7.58 12.81
N ALA A 138 10.09 8.87 12.48
CA ALA A 138 9.02 9.81 12.82
C ALA A 138 7.81 9.65 11.88
N LEU A 139 8.03 9.30 10.62
CA LEU A 139 6.98 8.93 9.68
C LEU A 139 6.42 7.54 10.01
N ASP A 140 7.29 6.59 10.33
CA ASP A 140 6.92 5.23 10.74
C ASP A 140 5.93 5.26 11.92
N LYS A 141 6.27 6.00 12.98
CA LYS A 141 5.40 6.18 14.14
C LYS A 141 4.05 6.81 13.76
N LEU A 142 4.05 7.80 12.86
CA LEU A 142 2.81 8.45 12.41
C LEU A 142 1.89 7.47 11.67
N VAL A 143 2.45 6.70 10.73
CA VAL A 143 1.69 5.71 9.96
C VAL A 143 1.18 4.59 10.86
N LEU A 144 2.02 4.11 11.79
CA LEU A 144 1.64 3.11 12.78
C LEU A 144 0.48 3.58 13.66
N ASP A 145 0.56 4.79 14.22
CA ASP A 145 -0.50 5.36 15.06
C ASP A 145 -1.83 5.45 14.28
N ILE A 146 -1.80 5.81 12.99
CA ILE A 146 -3.00 5.90 12.17
C ILE A 146 -3.59 4.51 11.91
N ARG A 147 -2.77 3.53 11.50
CA ARG A 147 -3.22 2.16 11.26
C ARG A 147 -3.86 1.56 12.51
N GLN A 148 -3.25 1.77 13.68
CA GLN A 148 -3.79 1.33 14.97
C GLN A 148 -5.07 2.06 15.36
N SER A 149 -5.21 3.35 15.03
CA SER A 149 -6.48 4.08 15.26
C SER A 149 -7.65 3.53 14.42
N CYS A 150 -7.35 2.83 13.33
CA CYS A 150 -8.35 2.10 12.54
C CYS A 150 -8.73 0.74 13.16
N GLY A 151 -8.09 0.34 14.26
CA GLY A 151 -8.25 -0.96 14.92
C GLY A 151 -7.23 -2.02 14.47
N ASN A 152 -6.47 -1.76 13.41
CA ASN A 152 -5.52 -2.72 12.85
C ASN A 152 -4.34 -2.97 13.79
N ARG A 153 -3.76 -4.17 13.71
CA ARG A 153 -2.49 -4.51 14.36
C ARG A 153 -1.38 -4.45 13.34
N VAL A 154 -0.25 -3.86 13.69
CA VAL A 154 0.92 -3.81 12.81
C VAL A 154 1.90 -4.87 13.26
N VAL A 155 2.27 -5.75 12.35
CA VAL A 155 3.14 -6.89 12.59
C VAL A 155 4.41 -6.72 11.76
N SER A 156 5.56 -7.01 12.37
CA SER A 156 6.85 -6.88 11.70
C SER A 156 6.97 -7.88 10.56
N ALA A 157 7.38 -7.42 9.39
CA ALA A 157 7.73 -8.30 8.26
C ALA A 157 8.99 -9.16 8.51
N ARG A 158 9.63 -9.03 9.68
CA ARG A 158 10.73 -9.90 10.13
C ARG A 158 10.28 -11.09 10.97
N LEU A 159 8.98 -11.31 11.11
CA LEU A 159 8.48 -12.53 11.73
C LEU A 159 9.03 -13.77 11.01
N SER A 160 9.21 -14.83 11.77
CA SER A 160 9.54 -16.12 11.18
C SER A 160 8.34 -16.65 10.38
N THR A 161 8.61 -17.49 9.38
CA THR A 161 7.58 -18.25 8.67
C THR A 161 6.67 -19.03 9.64
N PHE A 162 7.24 -19.51 10.75
CA PHE A 162 6.52 -20.20 11.81
C PHE A 162 5.49 -19.29 12.50
N ASP A 163 5.88 -18.06 12.88
CA ASP A 163 4.96 -17.10 13.52
C ASP A 163 3.79 -16.76 12.58
N PHE A 164 4.07 -16.60 11.29
CA PHE A 164 3.04 -16.36 10.28
C PHE A 164 2.06 -17.54 10.16
N LEU A 165 2.59 -18.77 10.06
CA LEU A 165 1.76 -19.97 10.03
C LEU A 165 0.89 -20.11 11.28
N LYS A 166 1.47 -19.82 12.45
CA LYS A 166 0.74 -19.84 13.71
C LYS A 166 -0.40 -18.83 13.72
N MET A 167 -0.18 -17.61 13.23
CA MET A 167 -1.26 -16.62 13.10
C MET A 167 -2.40 -17.12 12.21
N LEU A 168 -2.09 -17.78 11.09
CA LEU A 168 -3.12 -18.38 10.23
C LEU A 168 -3.84 -19.55 10.90
N GLN A 169 -3.14 -20.40 11.65
CA GLN A 169 -3.75 -21.49 12.44
C GLN A 169 -4.65 -20.96 13.55
N ASP A 170 -4.25 -19.85 14.18
CA ASP A 170 -5.03 -19.10 15.19
C ASP A 170 -6.18 -18.29 14.57
N ARG A 171 -6.54 -18.57 13.30
CA ARG A 171 -7.65 -17.97 12.54
C ARG A 171 -7.55 -16.45 12.41
N GLN A 172 -6.33 -15.91 12.44
CA GLN A 172 -6.13 -14.48 12.26
C GLN A 172 -6.19 -14.08 10.78
N ILE A 173 -6.53 -12.81 10.54
CA ILE A 173 -6.53 -12.22 9.21
C ILE A 173 -5.25 -11.41 9.04
N ILE A 174 -4.53 -11.63 7.95
CA ILE A 174 -3.23 -11.03 7.68
C ILE A 174 -3.24 -10.36 6.31
N GLY A 175 -2.83 -9.10 6.24
CA GLY A 175 -2.62 -8.36 4.99
C GLY A 175 -1.14 -8.17 4.71
N ILE A 176 -0.70 -8.50 3.49
CA ILE A 176 0.70 -8.38 3.05
C ILE A 176 0.81 -7.78 1.64
N LEU A 177 1.85 -6.98 1.43
CA LEU A 177 2.27 -6.45 0.13
C LEU A 177 3.36 -7.34 -0.47
N THR A 178 3.17 -7.83 -1.69
CA THR A 178 3.96 -8.95 -2.24
C THR A 178 4.72 -8.62 -3.53
N ASP A 179 4.74 -7.36 -3.94
CA ASP A 179 5.26 -6.90 -5.24
C ASP A 179 6.68 -6.30 -5.18
N GLN A 180 7.35 -6.38 -4.03
CA GLN A 180 8.73 -5.89 -3.88
C GLN A 180 9.76 -6.99 -4.14
N TYR A 181 10.95 -6.56 -4.55
CA TYR A 181 12.10 -7.43 -4.80
C TYR A 181 12.40 -8.34 -3.59
N GLY A 182 12.35 -9.65 -3.81
CA GLY A 182 12.53 -10.68 -2.77
C GLY A 182 13.96 -10.85 -2.24
N GLY A 183 14.92 -10.06 -2.74
CA GLY A 183 16.34 -10.22 -2.40
C GLY A 183 17.07 -11.20 -3.33
N SER A 184 18.37 -11.36 -3.13
CA SER A 184 19.20 -12.26 -3.94
C SER A 184 18.81 -13.73 -3.82
N LYS A 185 18.22 -14.12 -2.68
CA LYS A 185 17.69 -15.46 -2.40
C LYS A 185 16.20 -15.59 -2.76
N GLY A 186 15.60 -14.61 -3.43
CA GLY A 186 14.21 -14.71 -3.88
C GLY A 186 14.03 -15.77 -4.98
N LEU A 187 12.79 -16.22 -5.15
CA LEU A 187 12.40 -17.09 -6.26
C LEU A 187 12.34 -16.29 -7.55
N ASP A 188 12.86 -16.87 -8.63
CA ASP A 188 12.64 -16.33 -9.98
C ASP A 188 11.20 -16.62 -10.38
N VAL A 189 10.44 -15.56 -10.66
CA VAL A 189 9.07 -15.61 -11.15
C VAL A 189 8.95 -14.81 -12.43
N GLU A 190 7.98 -15.17 -13.27
CA GLU A 190 7.66 -14.38 -14.44
C GLU A 190 6.75 -13.20 -14.05
N PHE A 191 7.20 -11.97 -14.34
CA PHE A 191 6.44 -10.75 -14.10
C PHE A 191 6.52 -9.84 -15.32
N PHE A 192 5.37 -9.60 -15.97
CA PHE A 192 5.28 -8.92 -17.28
C PHE A 192 6.21 -9.54 -18.35
N GLY A 193 6.19 -10.87 -18.46
CA GLY A 193 6.99 -11.59 -19.47
C GLY A 193 8.49 -11.61 -19.21
N ARG A 194 8.91 -11.33 -17.96
CA ARG A 194 10.33 -11.16 -17.59
C ARG A 194 10.61 -11.85 -16.26
N SER A 195 11.81 -12.43 -16.14
CA SER A 195 12.27 -12.94 -14.85
C SER A 195 12.45 -11.82 -13.84
N ALA A 196 11.86 -11.97 -12.66
CA ALA A 196 11.98 -11.09 -11.52
C ALA A 196 12.10 -11.92 -10.23
N LYS A 197 12.81 -11.39 -9.23
CA LYS A 197 12.94 -12.04 -7.93
C LYS A 197 11.81 -11.63 -7.00
N SER A 198 10.96 -12.59 -6.62
CA SER A 198 9.89 -12.41 -5.63
C SER A 198 10.23 -13.09 -4.31
N SER A 199 9.58 -12.66 -3.23
CA SER A 199 9.75 -13.30 -1.92
C SER A 199 9.08 -14.68 -1.89
N GLU A 200 9.80 -15.69 -1.39
CA GLU A 200 9.30 -17.07 -1.34
C GLU A 200 8.14 -17.23 -0.35
N GLY A 201 8.11 -16.37 0.67
CA GLY A 201 7.25 -16.50 1.83
C GLY A 201 5.76 -16.59 1.52
N ILE A 202 5.25 -15.93 0.48
CA ILE A 202 3.81 -15.99 0.17
C ILE A 202 3.43 -17.30 -0.52
N ALA A 203 4.25 -17.76 -1.48
CA ALA A 203 3.97 -18.98 -2.24
C ALA A 203 4.08 -20.25 -1.38
N LEU A 204 4.94 -20.25 -0.37
CA LEU A 204 5.09 -21.36 0.57
C LEU A 204 3.95 -21.45 1.61
N LEU A 205 3.12 -20.40 1.72
CA LEU A 205 2.14 -20.23 2.80
C LEU A 205 0.68 -20.17 2.33
N SER A 206 0.44 -20.16 1.01
CA SER A 206 -0.88 -20.28 0.36
C SER A 206 -1.24 -21.75 0.11
#